data_AF-A0A521TIU6-F1
#
_entry.id   AF-A0A521TIU6-F1
#
_cell.length_a   1.000
_cell.length_b   1.000
_cell.length_c   1.000
_cell.angle_alpha   90.00
_cell.angle_beta   90.00
_cell.angle_gamma   90.00
#
_symmetry.space_group_name_H-M   'P 1'
#
loop_
_entity.id
_entity.type
_entity.pdbx_description
1 polymer ?
#
loop_
_entity_poly.entity_id
_entity_poly.type
_entity_poly.pdbx_seq_one_letter_code
_entity_poly.pdbx_strand_id
1 'polypeptide(L)'
;MDFREFRPEGTPEHVRDLAVACVQFVERATGVLLDFTSDTLPLLDHYLRSVGTSQPEIRGLVAPAAGAYFGEVVRRVYPARWHAPQDDHAAWRIEFETCFLFFNPVAFALEAIDGHEAVEGGAGFGVSNEERGHLVLALEVLGTLPEDQYYLLSTRFDVLESVVDRLMGGADKEFPGQVRLSAQAYRAALDPPGERSN
;
A
#
# COMPACT_ATOMS: atom_id res chain seq x y z
N MET A 1 12.42 -1.00 -20.69
CA MET A 1 11.06 -0.44 -20.58
C MET A 1 11.22 1.06 -20.39
N ASP A 2 10.61 1.90 -21.23
CA ASP A 2 10.68 3.36 -21.07
C ASP A 2 9.65 3.78 -20.01
N PHE A 3 10.10 4.27 -18.85
CA PHE A 3 9.22 4.70 -17.76
C PHE A 3 8.35 5.91 -18.14
N ARG A 4 8.68 6.62 -19.23
CA ARG A 4 7.83 7.69 -19.80
C ARG A 4 6.56 7.15 -20.46
N GLU A 5 6.46 5.84 -20.68
CA GLU A 5 5.25 5.17 -21.16
C GLU A 5 4.39 4.59 -20.02
N PHE A 6 4.73 4.85 -18.75
CA PHE A 6 3.90 4.46 -17.62
C PHE A 6 2.50 5.10 -17.71
N ARG A 7 1.53 4.33 -18.22
CA ARG A 7 0.10 4.69 -18.29
C ARG A 7 -0.77 3.55 -17.78
N PRO A 8 -0.71 3.21 -16.48
CA PRO A 8 -1.66 2.26 -15.93
C PRO A 8 -3.08 2.83 -16.03
N GLU A 9 -3.96 2.08 -16.69
CA GLU A 9 -5.37 2.43 -16.78
C GLU A 9 -5.99 2.50 -15.36
N GLY A 10 -6.77 3.55 -15.11
CA GLY A 10 -7.41 3.75 -13.80
C GLY A 10 -6.49 4.25 -12.68
N THR A 11 -5.25 4.68 -12.97
CA THR A 11 -4.41 5.40 -12.00
C THR A 11 -4.62 6.91 -12.11
N PRO A 12 -5.00 7.60 -11.02
CA PRO A 12 -5.11 9.06 -11.00
C PRO A 12 -3.79 9.74 -11.39
N GLU A 13 -3.88 10.86 -12.10
CA GLU A 13 -2.70 11.57 -12.63
C GLU A 13 -1.72 11.98 -11.54
N HIS A 14 -2.22 12.55 -10.42
CA HIS A 14 -1.38 12.96 -9.31
C HIS A 14 -0.65 11.78 -8.62
N VAL A 15 -1.26 10.58 -8.59
CA VAL A 15 -0.60 9.36 -8.10
C VAL A 15 0.52 8.96 -9.07
N ARG A 16 0.24 9.00 -10.38
CA ARG A 16 1.21 8.67 -11.43
C ARG A 16 2.45 9.55 -11.35
N ASP A 17 2.25 10.86 -11.21
CA ASP A 17 3.34 11.83 -11.15
C ASP A 17 4.23 11.58 -9.92
N LEU A 18 3.61 11.28 -8.77
CA LEU A 18 4.33 10.92 -7.54
C LEU A 18 5.08 9.59 -7.67
N ALA A 19 4.48 8.58 -8.30
CA ALA A 19 5.13 7.29 -8.53
C ALA A 19 6.37 7.45 -9.43
N VAL A 20 6.28 8.26 -10.49
CA VAL A 20 7.43 8.61 -11.36
C VAL A 20 8.47 9.42 -10.60
N ALA A 21 8.05 10.36 -9.74
CA ALA A 21 8.97 11.12 -8.90
C ALA A 21 9.78 10.21 -7.96
N CYS A 22 9.14 9.16 -7.40
CA CYS A 22 9.83 8.16 -6.57
C CYS A 22 10.96 7.48 -7.34
N VAL A 23 10.71 7.00 -8.56
CA VAL A 23 11.74 6.39 -9.42
C VAL A 23 12.91 7.35 -9.61
N GLN A 24 12.63 8.63 -9.89
CA GLN A 24 13.67 9.65 -10.07
C GLN A 24 14.43 9.98 -8.77
N PHE A 25 13.79 9.90 -7.61
CA PHE A 25 14.47 10.09 -6.32
C PHE A 25 15.44 8.95 -6.05
N VAL A 26 14.99 7.70 -6.22
CA VAL A 26 15.83 6.51 -5.99
C VAL A 26 16.97 6.44 -7.00
N GLU A 27 16.71 6.69 -8.29
CA GLU A 27 17.74 6.69 -9.33
C GLU A 27 18.82 7.74 -9.03
N ARG A 28 18.44 8.96 -8.64
CA ARG A 28 19.40 10.02 -8.29
C ARG A 28 20.22 9.68 -7.05
N ALA A 29 19.64 8.99 -6.08
CA ALA A 29 20.32 8.65 -4.83
C ALA A 29 21.22 7.40 -4.95
N THR A 30 20.79 6.40 -5.74
CA THR A 30 21.40 5.06 -5.76
C THR A 30 22.06 4.70 -7.09
N GLY A 31 21.75 5.43 -8.17
CA GLY A 31 22.16 5.09 -9.53
C GLY A 31 21.39 3.92 -10.16
N VAL A 32 20.38 3.38 -9.47
CA VAL A 32 19.59 2.22 -9.92
C VAL A 32 18.13 2.63 -10.12
N LEU A 33 17.55 2.16 -11.23
CA LEU A 33 16.15 2.40 -11.58
C LEU A 33 15.23 1.39 -10.90
N LEU A 34 14.16 1.92 -10.31
CA LEU A 34 13.00 1.13 -9.91
C LEU A 34 12.15 0.77 -11.14
N ASP A 35 11.59 -0.44 -11.18
CA ASP A 35 10.95 -1.00 -12.37
C ASP A 35 9.46 -1.38 -12.19
N PHE A 36 8.87 -0.97 -11.06
CA PHE A 36 7.51 -1.30 -10.66
C PHE A 36 7.24 -2.80 -10.47
N THR A 37 8.29 -3.58 -10.17
CA THR A 37 8.16 -4.97 -9.70
C THR A 37 8.46 -5.05 -8.19
N SER A 38 8.03 -6.14 -7.55
CA SER A 38 8.36 -6.41 -6.15
C SER A 38 9.87 -6.60 -5.93
N ASP A 39 10.60 -7.07 -6.94
CA ASP A 39 12.05 -7.33 -6.87
C ASP A 39 12.88 -6.07 -6.58
N THR A 40 12.36 -4.88 -6.90
CA THR A 40 13.03 -3.60 -6.62
C THR A 40 12.59 -2.94 -5.30
N LEU A 41 11.66 -3.53 -4.55
CA LEU A 41 11.25 -3.01 -3.24
C LEU A 41 12.38 -2.97 -2.19
N PRO A 42 13.29 -3.96 -2.10
CA PRO A 42 14.43 -3.87 -1.17
C PRO A 42 15.34 -2.67 -1.43
N LEU A 43 15.44 -2.22 -2.69
CA LEU A 43 16.18 -1.01 -3.05
C LEU A 43 15.45 0.25 -2.56
N LEU A 44 14.13 0.29 -2.72
CA LEU A 44 13.32 1.37 -2.15
C LEU A 44 13.45 1.42 -0.62
N ASP A 45 13.39 0.27 0.06
CA ASP A 45 13.58 0.18 1.51
C ASP A 45 14.95 0.68 1.98
N HIS A 46 16.00 0.40 1.22
CA HIS A 46 17.32 0.97 1.48
C HIS A 46 17.31 2.51 1.36
N TYR A 47 16.68 3.03 0.30
CA TYR A 47 16.55 4.47 0.10
C TYR A 47 15.73 5.14 1.22
N LEU A 48 14.58 4.60 1.60
CA LEU A 48 13.70 5.19 2.63
C LEU A 48 14.39 5.27 4.00
N ARG A 49 15.19 4.27 4.36
CA ARG A 49 16.03 4.33 5.58
C ARG A 49 17.03 5.48 5.55
N SER A 50 17.61 5.79 4.39
CA SER A 50 18.51 6.95 4.25
C SER A 50 17.75 8.29 4.38
N VAL A 51 16.47 8.31 4.01
CA VAL A 51 15.58 9.48 4.14
C VAL A 51 15.15 9.68 5.59
N GLY A 52 15.09 8.63 6.41
CA GLY A 52 14.75 8.70 7.84
C GLY A 52 15.64 9.62 8.69
N THR A 53 16.84 9.97 8.22
CA THR A 53 17.72 10.96 8.88
C THR A 53 17.61 12.38 8.30
N SER A 54 16.77 12.58 7.30
CA SER A 54 16.57 13.87 6.61
C SER A 54 15.57 14.77 7.34
N GLN A 55 15.53 16.04 6.90
CA GLN A 55 14.58 17.03 7.40
C GLN A 55 13.11 16.61 7.15
N PRO A 56 12.16 16.97 8.03
CA PRO A 56 10.75 16.58 7.91
C PRO A 56 10.12 16.91 6.55
N GLU A 57 10.51 18.02 5.93
CA GLU A 57 10.03 18.45 4.61
C GLU A 57 10.41 17.46 3.51
N ILE A 58 11.61 16.87 3.60
CA ILE A 58 12.06 15.84 2.66
C ILE A 58 11.26 14.55 2.87
N ARG A 59 11.01 14.17 4.13
CA ARG A 59 10.17 13.00 4.45
C ARG A 59 8.75 13.18 3.92
N GLY A 60 8.16 14.35 4.13
CA GLY A 60 6.83 14.72 3.64
C GLY A 60 6.72 14.75 2.12
N LEU A 61 7.82 14.96 1.40
CA LEU A 61 7.89 14.85 -0.06
C LEU A 61 8.08 13.40 -0.53
N VAL A 62 8.95 12.64 0.14
CA VAL A 62 9.31 11.29 -0.27
C VAL A 62 8.21 10.28 0.06
N ALA A 63 7.54 10.40 1.20
CA ALA A 63 6.55 9.40 1.62
C ALA A 63 5.37 9.28 0.65
N PRO A 64 4.74 10.37 0.15
CA PRO A 64 3.69 10.25 -0.86
C PRO A 64 4.19 9.66 -2.18
N ALA A 65 5.41 10.00 -2.59
CA ALA A 65 6.03 9.42 -3.80
C ALA A 65 6.26 7.91 -3.65
N ALA A 66 6.84 7.49 -2.53
CA ALA A 66 7.09 6.08 -2.23
C ALA A 66 5.79 5.29 -2.06
N GLY A 67 4.78 5.86 -1.40
CA GLY A 67 3.45 5.26 -1.29
C GLY A 67 2.77 5.10 -2.66
N ALA A 68 2.85 6.12 -3.52
CA ALA A 68 2.33 6.02 -4.88
C ALA A 68 3.03 4.91 -5.70
N TYR A 69 4.37 4.83 -5.62
CA TYR A 69 5.13 3.76 -6.26
C TYR A 69 4.72 2.38 -5.72
N PHE A 70 4.67 2.21 -4.40
CA PHE A 70 4.32 0.94 -3.76
C PHE A 70 2.90 0.48 -4.11
N GLY A 71 1.92 1.39 -4.09
CA GLY A 71 0.55 1.08 -4.49
C GLY A 71 0.45 0.62 -5.95
N GLU A 72 1.28 1.18 -6.84
CA GLU A 72 1.36 0.75 -8.24
C GLU A 72 2.04 -0.62 -8.42
N VAL A 73 3.06 -0.94 -7.62
CA VAL A 73 3.62 -2.31 -7.55
C VAL A 73 2.51 -3.30 -7.19
N VAL A 74 1.72 -3.00 -6.16
CA VAL A 74 0.61 -3.86 -5.73
C VAL A 74 -0.47 -4.01 -6.80
N ARG A 75 -0.91 -2.91 -7.43
CA ARG A 75 -1.94 -2.93 -8.49
C ARG A 75 -1.53 -3.69 -9.75
N ARG A 76 -0.24 -3.90 -9.97
CA ARG A 76 0.27 -4.71 -11.10
C ARG A 76 0.15 -6.20 -10.84
N VAL A 77 0.14 -6.60 -9.58
CA VAL A 77 0.07 -8.01 -9.17
C VAL A 77 -1.37 -8.41 -8.85
N TYR A 78 -2.15 -7.52 -8.23
CA TYR A 78 -3.51 -7.80 -7.79
C TYR A 78 -4.55 -6.92 -8.49
N PRO A 79 -5.77 -7.44 -8.75
CA PRO A 79 -6.90 -6.61 -9.11
C PRO A 79 -7.24 -5.69 -7.92
N ALA A 80 -6.75 -4.46 -7.98
CA ALA A 80 -6.99 -3.43 -6.99
C ALA A 80 -7.13 -2.05 -7.65
N ARG A 81 -7.77 -1.12 -6.93
CA ARG A 81 -8.08 0.24 -7.39
C ARG A 81 -7.53 1.27 -6.42
N TRP A 82 -7.27 2.48 -6.92
CA TRP A 82 -6.99 3.64 -6.07
C TRP A 82 -8.28 4.28 -5.57
N HIS A 83 -8.31 4.57 -4.28
CA HIS A 83 -9.05 5.69 -3.71
C HIS A 83 -8.03 6.74 -3.29
N ALA A 84 -7.88 7.81 -4.08
CA ALA A 84 -6.86 8.83 -3.87
C ALA A 84 -7.46 10.24 -4.07
N PRO A 85 -8.11 10.82 -3.05
CA PRO A 85 -8.48 12.22 -3.07
C PRO A 85 -7.22 13.09 -3.15
N GLN A 86 -7.19 14.05 -4.07
CA GLN A 86 -5.98 14.77 -4.46
C GLN A 86 -5.32 15.55 -3.31
N ASP A 87 -6.10 16.05 -2.36
CA ASP A 87 -5.63 16.94 -1.30
C ASP A 87 -5.51 16.26 0.09
N ASP A 88 -5.66 14.94 0.16
CA ASP A 88 -5.64 14.22 1.43
C ASP A 88 -4.96 12.84 1.33
N HIS A 89 -3.64 12.82 1.51
CA HIS A 89 -2.86 11.58 1.51
C HIS A 89 -3.21 10.63 2.66
N ALA A 90 -3.79 11.12 3.77
CA ALA A 90 -4.19 10.28 4.89
C ALA A 90 -5.43 9.44 4.53
N ALA A 91 -6.27 9.93 3.61
CA ALA A 91 -7.40 9.20 3.07
C ALA A 91 -7.04 8.24 1.92
N TRP A 92 -5.79 8.22 1.43
CA TRP A 92 -5.42 7.36 0.30
C TRP A 92 -5.51 5.88 0.65
N ARG A 93 -6.02 5.08 -0.30
CA ARG A 93 -6.15 3.63 -0.16
C ARG A 93 -5.90 2.91 -1.46
N ILE A 94 -5.27 1.73 -1.34
CA ILE A 94 -5.41 0.65 -2.30
C ILE A 94 -6.55 -0.23 -1.84
N GLU A 95 -7.56 -0.43 -2.69
CA GLU A 95 -8.76 -1.23 -2.40
C GLU A 95 -8.80 -2.45 -3.33
N PHE A 96 -8.87 -3.65 -2.79
CA PHE A 96 -8.86 -4.90 -3.55
C PHE A 96 -10.24 -5.18 -4.18
N GLU A 97 -10.26 -5.76 -5.38
CA GLU A 97 -11.53 -6.06 -6.05
C GLU A 97 -12.05 -7.47 -5.76
N THR A 98 -11.20 -8.38 -5.28
CA THR A 98 -11.50 -9.81 -5.14
C THR A 98 -11.70 -10.28 -3.69
N CYS A 99 -11.23 -9.51 -2.72
CA CYS A 99 -11.44 -9.72 -1.28
C CYS A 99 -11.52 -8.35 -0.60
N PHE A 100 -12.21 -8.24 0.55
CA PHE A 100 -12.33 -6.95 1.23
C PHE A 100 -11.05 -6.69 2.03
N LEU A 101 -10.07 -6.14 1.32
CA LEU A 101 -8.77 -5.76 1.84
C LEU A 101 -8.42 -4.35 1.34
N PHE A 102 -7.85 -3.52 2.21
CA PHE A 102 -7.32 -2.22 1.83
C PHE A 102 -6.19 -1.78 2.75
N PHE A 103 -5.39 -0.82 2.33
CA PHE A 103 -4.39 -0.18 3.18
C PHE A 103 -4.03 1.21 2.64
N ASN A 104 -3.47 2.06 3.50
CA ASN A 104 -2.92 3.36 3.09
C ASN A 104 -1.42 3.20 2.74
N PRO A 105 -1.02 3.30 1.46
CA PRO A 105 0.36 3.11 1.05
C PRO A 105 1.28 4.28 1.46
N VAL A 106 0.76 5.49 1.63
CA VAL A 106 1.55 6.63 2.10
C VAL A 106 1.88 6.46 3.58
N ALA A 107 0.93 5.97 4.38
CA ALA A 107 1.18 5.63 5.77
C ALA A 107 2.24 4.53 5.89
N PHE A 108 2.19 3.47 5.05
CA PHE A 108 3.25 2.44 5.03
C PHE A 108 4.62 3.03 4.71
N ALA A 109 4.69 3.96 3.75
CA ALA A 109 5.95 4.62 3.39
C ALA A 109 6.48 5.52 4.53
N LEU A 110 5.61 6.22 5.25
CA LEU A 110 6.00 6.99 6.44
C LEU A 110 6.61 6.07 7.51
N GLU A 111 5.96 4.95 7.80
CA GLU A 111 6.49 3.99 8.78
C GLU A 111 7.83 3.37 8.34
N ALA A 112 8.00 3.11 7.04
CA ALA A 112 9.27 2.64 6.48
C ALA A 112 10.41 3.67 6.60
N ILE A 113 10.07 4.96 6.52
CA ILE A 113 11.04 6.07 6.69
C ILE A 113 11.37 6.28 8.16
N ASP A 114 10.36 6.32 9.03
CA ASP A 114 10.50 6.71 10.43
C ASP A 114 10.88 5.52 11.34
N GLY A 115 10.60 4.29 10.92
CA GLY A 115 10.90 3.07 11.67
C GLY A 115 9.98 2.86 12.88
N HIS A 116 8.81 3.50 12.89
CA HIS A 116 7.78 3.36 13.93
C HIS A 116 6.38 3.60 13.35
N GLU A 117 5.34 3.34 14.14
CA GLU A 117 3.95 3.57 13.74
C GLU A 117 3.71 5.05 13.35
N ALA A 118 3.03 5.26 12.22
CA ALA A 118 2.71 6.60 11.70
C ALA A 118 1.35 7.11 12.22
N VAL A 119 0.50 6.20 12.67
CA VAL A 119 -0.82 6.45 13.27
C VAL A 119 -1.02 5.53 14.47
N GLU A 120 -1.94 5.87 15.37
CA GLU A 120 -2.24 5.03 16.53
C GLU A 120 -2.73 3.64 16.08
N GLY A 121 -2.01 2.59 16.49
CA GLY A 121 -2.28 1.21 16.08
C GLY A 121 -1.61 0.79 14.77
N GLY A 122 -0.75 1.65 14.22
CA GLY A 122 0.02 1.42 13.00
C GLY A 122 -0.81 1.49 11.72
N ALA A 123 -0.12 1.75 10.61
CA ALA A 123 -0.66 1.60 9.28
C ALA A 123 -0.78 0.09 9.02
N GLY A 124 -1.94 -0.47 9.34
CA GLY A 124 -2.25 -1.89 9.15
C GLY A 124 -3.04 -2.16 7.88
N PHE A 125 -3.16 -3.44 7.53
CA PHE A 125 -4.14 -3.91 6.56
C PHE A 125 -5.54 -3.82 7.16
N GLY A 126 -6.44 -3.11 6.49
CA GLY A 126 -7.85 -3.07 6.80
C GLY A 126 -8.59 -4.20 6.10
N VAL A 127 -9.37 -4.97 6.86
CA VAL A 127 -10.24 -6.04 6.36
C VAL A 127 -11.65 -5.86 6.90
N SER A 128 -12.62 -6.57 6.33
CA SER A 128 -13.97 -6.58 6.91
C SER A 128 -13.96 -7.21 8.31
N ASN A 129 -14.96 -6.89 9.14
CA ASN A 129 -15.06 -7.48 10.48
C ASN A 129 -15.21 -9.01 10.44
N GLU A 130 -15.86 -9.54 9.40
CA GLU A 130 -16.04 -10.99 9.18
C GLU A 130 -14.70 -11.68 8.84
N GLU A 131 -13.86 -11.02 8.04
CA GLU A 131 -12.55 -11.56 7.63
C GLU A 131 -11.44 -11.32 8.66
N ARG A 132 -11.66 -10.48 9.68
CA ARG A 132 -10.64 -10.19 10.71
C ARG A 132 -10.11 -11.45 11.39
N GLY A 133 -10.97 -12.43 11.64
CA GLY A 133 -10.55 -13.73 12.21
C GLY A 133 -9.63 -14.51 11.27
N HIS A 134 -9.90 -14.48 9.96
CA HIS A 134 -9.05 -15.13 8.97
C HIS A 134 -7.69 -14.42 8.80
N LEU A 135 -7.67 -13.08 8.90
CA LEU A 135 -6.44 -12.30 8.89
C LEU A 135 -5.54 -12.67 10.07
N VAL A 136 -6.08 -12.72 11.30
CA VAL A 136 -5.30 -13.11 12.48
C VAL A 136 -4.67 -14.49 12.30
N LEU A 137 -5.44 -15.48 11.84
CA LEU A 137 -4.93 -16.82 11.56
C LEU A 137 -3.87 -16.84 10.45
N ALA A 138 -3.97 -15.97 9.43
CA ALA A 138 -2.95 -15.85 8.40
C ALA A 138 -1.63 -15.34 8.99
N LEU A 139 -1.72 -14.31 9.84
CA LEU A 139 -0.57 -13.67 10.47
C LEU A 139 0.10 -14.57 11.52
N GLU A 140 -0.66 -15.41 12.24
CA GLU A 140 -0.09 -16.40 13.17
C GLU A 140 0.90 -17.37 12.49
N VAL A 141 0.66 -17.71 11.23
CA VAL A 141 1.54 -18.61 10.45
C VAL A 141 2.86 -17.92 10.08
N LEU A 142 2.83 -16.60 9.87
CA LEU A 142 4.02 -15.82 9.51
C LEU A 142 4.94 -15.56 10.72
N GLY A 143 4.39 -15.66 11.93
CA GLY A 143 5.14 -15.47 13.17
C GLY A 143 5.53 -14.00 13.42
N THR A 144 6.39 -13.78 14.40
CA THR A 144 6.89 -12.44 14.75
C THR A 144 8.06 -12.05 13.87
N LEU A 145 7.97 -10.90 13.20
CA LEU A 145 9.07 -10.30 12.47
C LEU A 145 10.00 -9.52 13.41
N PRO A 146 11.30 -9.45 13.11
CA PRO A 146 12.20 -8.49 13.73
C PRO A 146 11.71 -7.06 13.50
N GLU A 147 11.90 -6.19 14.51
CA GLU A 147 11.42 -4.79 14.48
C GLU A 147 12.00 -4.00 13.30
N ASP A 148 13.25 -4.29 12.93
CA ASP A 148 13.94 -3.66 11.80
C ASP A 148 13.44 -4.09 10.41
N GLN A 149 12.63 -5.16 10.36
CA GLN A 149 12.01 -5.69 9.15
C GLN A 149 10.51 -5.40 9.07
N TYR A 150 9.87 -5.07 10.19
CA TYR A 150 8.43 -4.90 10.31
C TYR A 150 7.88 -3.76 9.43
N TYR A 151 8.62 -2.67 9.30
CA TYR A 151 8.19 -1.50 8.55
C TYR A 151 8.64 -1.48 7.08
N LEU A 152 9.43 -2.46 6.63
CA LEU A 152 9.91 -2.50 5.26
C LEU A 152 8.76 -2.77 4.27
N LEU A 153 8.76 -2.06 3.15
CA LEU A 153 7.76 -2.22 2.09
C LEU A 153 7.88 -3.58 1.40
N SER A 154 9.10 -4.11 1.23
CA SER A 154 9.32 -5.48 0.74
C SER A 154 8.66 -6.51 1.66
N THR A 155 8.94 -6.45 2.97
CA THR A 155 8.29 -7.34 3.95
C THR A 155 6.77 -7.21 3.93
N ARG A 156 6.24 -5.98 3.85
CA ARG A 156 4.79 -5.76 3.77
C ARG A 156 4.18 -6.32 2.50
N PHE A 157 4.92 -6.32 1.40
CA PHE A 157 4.50 -6.98 0.18
C PHE A 157 4.40 -8.50 0.39
N ASP A 158 5.42 -9.14 0.97
CA ASP A 158 5.40 -10.60 1.25
C ASP A 158 4.24 -10.99 2.19
N VAL A 159 3.99 -10.18 3.22
CA VAL A 159 2.85 -10.35 4.14
C VAL A 159 1.53 -10.20 3.37
N LEU A 160 1.43 -9.20 2.51
CA LEU A 160 0.25 -8.97 1.67
C LEU A 160 -0.05 -10.19 0.79
N GLU A 161 0.97 -10.81 0.16
CA GLU A 161 0.78 -12.02 -0.64
C GLU A 161 0.12 -13.14 0.18
N SER A 162 0.66 -13.40 1.38
CA SER A 162 0.14 -14.42 2.29
C SER A 162 -1.29 -14.12 2.76
N VAL A 163 -1.60 -12.85 3.02
CA VAL A 163 -2.94 -12.41 3.43
C VAL A 163 -3.94 -12.59 2.29
N VAL A 164 -3.60 -12.15 1.08
CA VAL A 164 -4.48 -12.27 -0.10
C VAL A 164 -4.75 -13.75 -0.40
N ASP A 165 -3.71 -14.59 -0.44
CA ASP A 165 -3.86 -16.03 -0.67
C ASP A 165 -4.81 -16.67 0.34
N ARG A 166 -4.73 -16.28 1.62
CA ARG A 166 -5.60 -16.82 2.67
C ARG A 166 -7.05 -16.35 2.53
N LEU A 167 -7.26 -15.07 2.25
CA LEU A 167 -8.60 -14.50 2.06
C LEU A 167 -9.28 -15.11 0.82
N MET A 168 -8.54 -15.23 -0.28
CA MET A 168 -9.03 -15.83 -1.52
C MET A 168 -9.29 -17.34 -1.37
N GLY A 169 -8.40 -18.07 -0.68
CA GLY A 169 -8.58 -19.50 -0.40
C GLY A 169 -9.74 -19.81 0.57
N GLY A 170 -10.18 -18.82 1.37
CA GLY A 170 -11.39 -18.90 2.17
C GLY A 170 -12.68 -18.64 1.37
N ALA A 171 -12.61 -17.73 0.38
CA ALA A 171 -13.75 -17.27 -0.42
C ALA A 171 -14.37 -18.36 -1.33
N ASP A 172 -13.59 -19.38 -1.72
CA ASP A 172 -14.05 -20.52 -2.53
C ASP A 172 -15.15 -21.36 -1.86
N LYS A 173 -15.45 -21.12 -0.57
CA LYS A 173 -16.45 -21.91 0.17
C LYS A 173 -17.87 -21.35 0.21
N GLU A 174 -18.12 -20.08 -0.17
CA GLU A 174 -19.46 -19.48 0.07
C GLU A 174 -20.08 -18.62 -1.04
N PHE A 175 -19.40 -18.30 -2.15
CA PHE A 175 -20.02 -17.47 -3.21
C PHE A 175 -19.71 -17.94 -4.64
N PRO A 176 -20.59 -18.76 -5.26
CA PRO A 176 -20.47 -19.11 -6.67
C PRO A 176 -20.91 -17.92 -7.54
N GLY A 177 -19.95 -17.06 -7.88
CA GLY A 177 -20.14 -15.89 -8.73
C GLY A 177 -19.21 -14.78 -8.26
N GLN A 178 -18.14 -14.53 -9.00
CA GLN A 178 -17.06 -13.61 -8.63
C GLN A 178 -17.56 -12.14 -8.69
N VAL A 179 -18.35 -11.73 -7.71
CA VAL A 179 -18.77 -10.34 -7.52
C VAL A 179 -17.54 -9.54 -7.14
N ARG A 180 -17.07 -8.67 -8.03
CA ARG A 180 -15.98 -7.74 -7.71
C ARG A 180 -16.49 -6.69 -6.73
N LEU A 181 -15.75 -6.48 -5.64
CA LEU A 181 -16.06 -5.45 -4.65
C LEU A 181 -15.92 -4.07 -5.27
N SER A 182 -17.01 -3.31 -5.35
CA SER A 182 -17.01 -1.99 -5.98
C SER A 182 -16.45 -0.91 -5.05
N ALA A 183 -16.01 0.22 -5.63
CA ALA A 183 -15.67 1.42 -4.85
C ALA A 183 -16.84 1.94 -4.00
N GLN A 184 -18.09 1.66 -4.38
CA GLN A 184 -19.26 2.00 -3.56
C GLN A 184 -19.34 1.12 -2.30
N ALA A 185 -18.98 -0.16 -2.39
CA ALA A 185 -18.95 -1.06 -1.24
C ALA A 185 -17.91 -0.59 -0.21
N TYR A 186 -16.71 -0.22 -0.66
CA TYR A 186 -15.68 0.35 0.21
C TYR A 186 -16.12 1.67 0.85
N ARG A 187 -16.65 2.62 0.08
CA ARG A 187 -17.17 3.89 0.64
C ARG A 187 -18.27 3.67 1.67
N ALA A 188 -19.21 2.76 1.41
CA ALA A 188 -20.29 2.46 2.36
C ALA A 188 -19.76 1.86 3.68
N ALA A 189 -18.68 1.08 3.62
CA ALA A 189 -18.10 0.42 4.77
C ALA A 189 -17.12 1.30 5.57
N LEU A 190 -16.33 2.13 4.88
CA LEU A 190 -15.22 2.90 5.47
C LEU A 190 -15.54 4.37 5.68
N ASP A 191 -16.42 4.93 4.86
CA ASP A 191 -16.79 6.35 4.88
C ASP A 191 -18.28 6.49 5.23
N PRO A 192 -18.75 6.01 6.41
CA PRO A 192 -20.18 6.01 6.73
C PRO A 192 -20.73 7.45 6.71
N PRO A 193 -21.96 7.65 6.22
CA PRO A 193 -22.54 8.98 6.12
C PRO A 193 -22.78 9.59 7.51
N GLY A 194 -21.86 10.46 7.96
CA GLY A 194 -22.11 11.42 9.02
C GLY A 194 -21.26 11.29 10.29
N GLU A 195 -19.98 11.65 10.20
CA GLU A 195 -19.30 12.40 11.27
C GLU A 195 -18.63 13.62 10.64
N ARG A 196 -19.44 14.54 10.10
CA ARG A 196 -18.97 15.93 9.96
C ARG A 196 -19.04 16.53 11.36
N SER A 197 -17.94 16.49 12.08
CA SER A 197 -17.79 17.21 13.34
C SER A 197 -18.12 18.69 13.11
N ASN A 198 -19.05 19.16 13.93
CA ASN A 198 -19.46 20.55 14.10
C ASN A 198 -18.35 21.36 14.77
#